data_AF-A0A0H4BVU2-F1
#
_entry.id   AF-A0A0H4BVU2-F1
#
_cell.length_a   1.000
_cell.length_b   1.000
_cell.length_c   1.000
_cell.angle_alpha   90.00
_cell.angle_beta   90.00
_cell.angle_gamma   90.00
#
_symmetry.space_group_name_H-M   'P 1'
#
loop_
_entity.id
_entity.type
_entity.pdbx_description
1 polymer ?
#
loop_
_entity_poly.entity_id
_entity_poly.type
_entity_poly.pdbx_seq_one_letter_code
_entity_poly.pdbx_strand_id
1 'polypeptide(L)'
;MTTPSAISLARHLHETRRELLAHCGTPCAAWYRLSEQERAVAVVEARLVLEALRRADDEQATLRRAKEAQAAVHAFLAAGKPRTPPPFPL
;
A
#
# COMPACT_ATOMS: atom_id res chain seq x y z
N MET A 1 12.15 -0.49 3.11
CA MET A 1 11.88 0.96 3.09
C MET A 1 11.53 1.37 4.50
N THR A 2 12.19 2.37 5.06
CA THR A 2 11.87 2.89 6.39
C THR A 2 10.64 3.78 6.26
N THR A 3 9.53 3.42 6.89
CA THR A 3 8.30 4.24 6.85
C THR A 3 8.58 5.56 7.58
N PRO A 4 8.34 6.73 6.94
CA PRO A 4 8.54 8.01 7.61
C PRO A 4 7.64 8.12 8.84
N SER A 5 8.12 8.80 9.88
CA SER A 5 7.28 9.08 11.05
C SER A 5 6.04 9.88 10.61
N ALA A 6 4.89 9.66 11.28
CA ALA A 6 3.66 10.38 10.96
C ALA A 6 3.83 11.91 11.03
N ILE A 7 4.69 12.40 11.93
CA ILE A 7 4.99 13.84 12.08
C ILE A 7 5.79 14.34 10.87
N SER A 8 6.81 13.60 10.45
CA SER A 8 7.61 13.95 9.26
C SER A 8 6.73 13.98 8.03
N LEU A 9 5.88 12.96 7.84
CA LEU A 9 4.96 12.88 6.72
C LEU A 9 3.92 14.00 6.74
N ALA A 10 3.34 14.31 7.89
CA ALA A 10 2.38 15.41 8.04
C ALA A 10 2.96 16.75 7.60
N ARG A 11 4.20 17.05 8.03
CA ARG A 11 4.89 18.27 7.60
C ARG A 11 5.07 18.30 6.09
N HIS A 12 5.55 17.21 5.49
CA HIS A 12 5.78 17.15 4.04
C HIS A 12 4.47 17.24 3.23
N LEU A 13 3.42 16.53 3.65
CA LEU A 13 2.09 16.62 3.05
C LEU A 13 1.53 18.04 3.11
N HIS A 14 1.61 18.68 4.29
CA HIS A 14 1.11 20.04 4.49
C HIS A 14 1.86 21.06 3.63
N GLU A 15 3.19 21.01 3.61
CA GLU A 15 4.00 21.94 2.81
C GLU A 15 3.77 21.73 1.31
N THR A 16 3.66 20.47 0.85
CA THR A 16 3.32 20.16 -0.55
C THR A 16 1.93 20.71 -0.90
N ARG A 17 0.93 20.51 -0.03
CA ARG A 17 -0.42 21.04 -0.20
C ARG A 17 -0.42 22.57 -0.26
N ARG A 18 0.34 23.22 0.62
CA ARG A 18 0.50 24.68 0.66
C ARG A 18 1.06 25.21 -0.66
N GLU A 19 2.12 24.59 -1.16
CA GLU A 19 2.73 24.97 -2.44
C GLU A 19 1.73 24.83 -3.59
N LEU A 20 1.02 23.70 -3.69
CA LEU A 20 0.01 23.50 -4.73
C LEU A 20 -1.15 24.50 -4.65
N LEU A 21 -1.68 24.75 -3.45
CA LEU A 21 -2.76 25.71 -3.26
C LEU A 21 -2.33 27.14 -3.59
N ALA A 22 -1.07 27.51 -3.31
CA ALA A 22 -0.52 28.81 -3.67
C ALA A 22 -0.51 29.02 -5.19
N HIS A 23 -0.22 27.98 -5.99
CA HIS A 23 -0.32 28.04 -7.46
C HIS A 23 -1.75 28.29 -7.95
N CYS A 24 -2.75 27.87 -7.18
CA CYS A 24 -4.17 28.12 -7.46
C CYS A 24 -4.70 29.43 -6.83
N GLY A 25 -3.82 30.31 -6.33
CA GLY A 25 -4.22 31.57 -5.70
C GLY A 25 -4.88 31.43 -4.32
N THR A 26 -4.80 30.24 -3.70
CA THR A 26 -5.33 29.98 -2.36
C THR A 26 -4.18 29.91 -1.35
N PRO A 27 -3.86 31.01 -0.63
CA PRO A 27 -2.78 30.98 0.34
C PRO A 27 -3.15 30.09 1.53
N CYS A 28 -2.17 29.32 2.02
CA CYS A 28 -2.28 28.50 3.21
C CYS A 28 -1.08 28.78 4.14
N ALA A 29 -1.28 28.69 5.45
CA ALA A 29 -0.22 28.95 6.43
C ALA A 29 0.92 27.92 6.31
N ALA A 30 2.16 28.36 6.49
CA ALA A 30 3.31 27.45 6.60
C ALA A 30 3.24 26.61 7.88
N TRP A 31 3.85 25.42 7.89
CA TRP A 31 3.80 24.46 8.99
C TRP A 31 4.14 25.06 10.36
N TYR A 32 5.17 25.89 10.42
CA TYR A 32 5.63 26.52 11.67
C TYR A 32 4.65 27.59 12.20
N ARG A 33 3.70 28.03 11.39
CA ARG A 33 2.64 28.98 11.77
C ARG A 33 1.34 28.31 12.19
N LEU A 34 1.22 27.00 11.99
CA LEU A 34 0.05 26.26 12.44
C LEU A 34 -0.02 26.26 13.97
N SER A 35 -1.24 26.31 14.50
CA SER A 35 -1.54 26.00 15.88
C SER A 35 -1.25 24.53 16.20
N GLU A 36 -1.19 24.19 17.48
CA GLU A 36 -1.03 22.80 17.91
C GLU A 36 -2.18 21.91 17.42
N GLN A 37 -3.41 22.43 17.45
CA GLN A 37 -4.59 21.70 16.99
C GLN A 37 -4.54 21.45 15.48
N GLU A 38 -4.17 22.44 14.66
CA GLU A 38 -4.00 22.25 13.22
C GLU A 38 -2.90 21.23 12.89
N ARG A 39 -1.77 21.26 13.63
CA ARG A 39 -0.72 20.24 13.49
C ARG A 39 -1.22 18.86 13.88
N ALA A 40 -2.03 18.73 14.93
CA ALA A 40 -2.61 17.45 15.33
C ALA A 40 -3.53 16.88 14.23
N VAL A 41 -4.35 17.73 13.60
CA VAL A 41 -5.18 17.33 12.44
C VAL A 41 -4.30 16.85 11.29
N ALA A 42 -3.25 17.60 10.91
CA ALA A 42 -2.34 17.19 9.84
C ALA A 42 -1.63 15.85 10.14
N VAL A 43 -1.30 15.57 11.40
CA VAL A 43 -0.74 14.27 11.82
C VAL A 43 -1.75 13.14 11.67
N VAL A 44 -3.03 13.38 11.98
CA VAL A 44 -4.10 12.41 11.74
C VAL A 44 -4.27 12.15 10.24
N GLU A 45 -4.28 13.18 9.41
CA GLU A 45 -4.33 13.05 7.95
C GLU A 45 -3.16 12.19 7.42
N ALA A 46 -1.94 12.44 7.89
CA ALA A 46 -0.78 11.63 7.52
C ALA A 46 -0.91 10.15 7.94
N ARG A 47 -1.50 9.88 9.11
CA ARG A 47 -1.78 8.51 9.55
C ARG A 47 -2.80 7.81 8.66
N LEU A 48 -3.82 8.54 8.18
CA LEU A 48 -4.79 7.99 7.24
C LEU A 48 -4.13 7.60 5.91
N VAL A 49 -3.22 8.43 5.40
CA VAL A 49 -2.44 8.10 4.19
C VAL A 49 -1.60 6.84 4.40
N LEU A 50 -0.89 6.72 5.53
CA LEU A 50 -0.10 5.53 5.84
C LEU A 50 -0.96 4.26 5.96
N GLU A 51 -2.13 4.36 6.58
CA GLU A 51 -3.06 3.24 6.69
C GLU A 51 -3.63 2.83 5.32
N ALA A 52 -3.93 3.79 4.45
CA ALA A 52 -4.38 3.51 3.09
C ALA A 52 -3.29 2.76 2.29
N LEU A 53 -2.03 3.21 2.40
CA LEU A 53 -0.89 2.52 1.76
C LEU A 53 -0.73 1.09 2.29
N ARG A 54 -0.80 0.90 3.61
CA ARG A 54 -0.72 -0.42 4.24
C ARG A 54 -1.81 -1.37 3.71
N ARG A 55 -3.06 -0.88 3.60
CA ARG A 55 -4.17 -1.67 3.05
C ARG A 55 -3.98 -2.00 1.58
N ALA A 56 -3.46 -1.06 0.79
CA ALA A 56 -3.15 -1.31 -0.61
C ALA A 56 -2.05 -2.38 -0.76
N ASP A 57 -1.02 -2.36 0.09
CA ASP A 57 0.03 -3.39 0.12
C ASP A 57 -0.53 -4.77 0.48
N ASP A 58 -1.43 -4.85 1.47
CA ASP A 58 -2.11 -6.09 1.86
C ASP A 58 -2.95 -6.66 0.70
N GLU A 59 -3.65 -5.80 -0.03
CA GLU A 59 -4.44 -6.16 -1.21
C GLU A 59 -3.53 -6.71 -2.33
N GLN A 60 -2.44 -6.01 -2.64
CA GLN A 60 -1.47 -6.46 -3.65
C GLN A 60 -0.83 -7.80 -3.28
N ALA A 61 -0.47 -8.00 -2.00
CA ALA A 61 0.05 -9.27 -1.52
C ALA A 61 -0.96 -10.42 -1.68
N THR A 62 -2.23 -10.15 -1.41
CA THR A 62 -3.33 -11.12 -1.57
C THR A 62 -3.53 -11.49 -3.05
N LEU A 63 -3.59 -10.50 -3.93
CA LEU A 63 -3.70 -10.72 -5.38
C LEU A 63 -2.51 -11.50 -5.94
N ARG A 64 -1.29 -11.24 -5.45
CA ARG A 64 -0.09 -11.96 -5.85
C ARG A 64 -0.17 -13.44 -5.48
N ARG A 65 -0.55 -13.75 -4.23
CA ARG A 65 -0.73 -15.15 -3.77
C ARG A 65 -1.80 -15.88 -4.59
N ALA A 66 -2.90 -15.22 -4.92
CA ALA A 66 -3.96 -15.80 -5.74
C ALA A 66 -3.45 -16.16 -7.15
N LYS A 67 -2.65 -15.28 -7.78
CA LYS A 67 -2.02 -15.55 -9.08
C LYS A 67 -1.03 -16.71 -9.02
N GLU A 68 -0.21 -16.78 -7.98
CA GLU A 68 0.74 -17.87 -7.77
C GLU A 68 0.02 -19.22 -7.58
N ALA A 69 -1.06 -19.25 -6.79
CA ALA A 69 -1.90 -20.43 -6.61
C ALA A 69 -2.57 -20.87 -7.93
N GLN A 70 -3.10 -19.93 -8.70
CA GLN A 70 -3.69 -20.23 -10.02
C GLN A 70 -2.66 -20.83 -10.98
N ALA A 71 -1.44 -20.28 -11.01
CA ALA A 71 -0.36 -20.80 -11.84
C ALA A 71 0.03 -22.23 -11.43
N ALA A 72 0.11 -22.51 -10.13
CA ALA A 72 0.40 -23.85 -9.61
C ALA A 72 -0.68 -24.87 -9.99
N VAL A 73 -1.96 -24.50 -9.89
CA VAL A 73 -3.09 -25.35 -10.33
C VAL A 73 -3.00 -25.64 -11.82
N HIS A 74 -2.74 -24.61 -12.64
CA HIS A 74 -2.61 -24.80 -14.08
C HIS A 74 -1.43 -25.73 -14.44
N ALA A 75 -0.28 -25.56 -13.77
CA ALA A 75 0.88 -26.43 -13.94
C ALA A 75 0.58 -27.89 -13.53
N PHE A 76 -0.13 -28.11 -12.43
CA PHE A 76 -0.56 -29.44 -12.00
C PHE A 76 -1.49 -30.10 -13.03
N LEU A 77 -2.47 -29.38 -13.56
CA LEU A 77 -3.38 -29.90 -14.58
C LEU A 77 -2.64 -30.19 -15.90
N ALA A 78 -1.68 -29.35 -16.29
CA ALA A 78 -0.87 -29.53 -17.48
C ALA A 78 0.10 -30.74 -17.37
N ALA A 79 0.55 -31.09 -16.15
CA ALA A 79 1.43 -32.23 -15.91
C ALA A 79 0.76 -33.59 -16.17
N GLY A 80 -0.58 -33.67 -16.16
CA GLY A 80 -1.35 -34.90 -16.38
C GLY A 80 -1.21 -35.94 -15.24
N LYS A 81 -2.20 -36.84 -15.08
CA LYS A 81 -2.10 -37.99 -14.15
C LYS A 81 -0.85 -38.83 -14.49
N PRO A 82 -0.10 -39.36 -13.50
CA PRO A 82 1.00 -40.28 -13.78
C PRO A 82 0.49 -41.45 -14.62
N ARG A 83 1.02 -41.58 -15.85
CA ARG A 83 0.70 -42.66 -16.79
C ARG A 83 1.55 -43.89 -16.50
N THR A 84 1.22 -44.60 -15.43
CA THR A 84 1.52 -46.05 -15.32
C THR A 84 0.71 -46.63 -14.16
N PRO A 85 -0.29 -47.49 -14.42
CA PRO A 85 -0.78 -48.38 -13.38
C PRO A 85 0.36 -49.36 -12.98
N PRO A 86 0.44 -49.76 -11.70
CA PRO A 86 1.43 -50.73 -11.27
C PRO A 86 1.26 -52.06 -12.04
N PRO A 87 2.34 -52.80 -12.32
CA PRO A 87 2.21 -54.12 -12.93
C PRO A 87 1.41 -55.01 -11.99
N PHE A 88 0.30 -55.56 -12.47
CA PHE A 88 -0.46 -56.58 -11.73
C PHE A 88 0.46 -57.78 -11.46
N PRO A 89 0.49 -58.31 -10.23
CA PRO A 89 1.17 -59.57 -9.96
C PRO A 89 0.35 -60.71 -10.58
N LEU A 90 1.01 -61.53 -11.40
CA LEU A 90 0.55 -62.86 -11.85
C LEU A 90 0.65 -63.87 -10.71
#